data_AF-A0A846NDC0-F1
#
_entry.id   AF-A0A846NDC0-F1
#
_cell.length_a   1.000
_cell.length_b   1.000
_cell.length_c   1.000
_cell.angle_alpha   90.00
_cell.angle_beta   90.00
_cell.angle_gamma   90.00
#
_symmetry.space_group_name_H-M   'P 1'
#
loop_
_entity.id
_entity.type
_entity.pdbx_description
1 polymer ?
#
loop_
_entity_poly.entity_id
_entity_poly.type
_entity_poly.pdbx_seq_one_letter_code
_entity_poly.pdbx_strand_id
1 'polypeptide(L)' 'MTILDLSRLLPGGYCTLLLADMGAEVIKLEEPTRGDYARWLPPFIGDTSAQ' A
#
# COMPACT_ATOMS: atom_id res chain seq x y z
N MET A 1 12.82 -1.98 -12.67
CA MET A 1 13.37 -1.27 -11.49
C MET A 1 12.59 -1.76 -10.29
N THR A 2 13.26 -2.16 -9.21
CA THR A 2 12.62 -2.70 -8.01
C THR A 2 12.61 -1.64 -6.92
N ILE A 3 11.45 -1.43 -6.29
CA ILE A 3 11.20 -0.42 -5.26
C ILE A 3 10.69 -1.11 -4.01
N LEU A 4 11.31 -0.81 -2.88
CA LEU A 4 10.84 -1.23 -1.57
C LEU A 4 9.97 -0.12 -0.97
N ASP A 5 8.69 -0.39 -0.76
CA ASP A 5 7.75 0.53 -0.13
C ASP A 5 7.63 0.20 1.36
N LEU A 6 8.19 1.07 2.21
CA LEU A 6 8.09 1.03 3.68
C LEU A 6 7.16 2.12 4.23
N SER A 7 6.42 2.81 3.34
CA SER A 7 5.47 3.83 3.74
C SER A 7 4.26 3.21 4.41
N ARG A 8 3.50 4.04 5.13
CA ARG A 8 2.18 3.71 5.66
C ARG A 8 1.17 4.72 5.19
N LEU A 9 -0.11 4.36 5.24
CA LEU A 9 -1.20 5.21 4.80
C LEU A 9 -1.06 5.64 3.33
N LEU A 10 -1.99 6.49 2.90
CA LEU A 10 -2.19 6.81 1.49
C LEU A 10 -1.01 7.48 0.76
N PRO A 11 -0.30 8.50 1.29
CA PRO A 11 0.59 9.32 0.47
C PRO A 11 1.76 8.56 -0.17
N GLY A 12 2.38 7.65 0.59
CA GLY A 12 3.50 6.87 0.07
C GLY A 12 3.04 5.72 -0.82
N GLY A 13 1.97 5.02 -0.44
CA GLY A 13 1.37 3.95 -1.24
C GLY A 13 0.84 4.44 -2.59
N TYR A 14 0.28 5.65 -2.64
CA TYR A 14 -0.16 6.27 -3.88
C TYR A 14 1.00 6.59 -4.82
N CYS A 15 2.11 7.10 -4.29
CA CYS A 15 3.31 7.37 -5.08
C CYS A 15 3.86 6.08 -5.71
N THR A 16 4.00 5.02 -4.91
CA THR A 16 4.55 3.74 -5.38
C THR A 16 3.58 3.01 -6.31
N LEU A 17 2.27 3.19 -6.14
CA LEU A 17 1.26 2.71 -7.08
C LEU A 17 1.42 3.32 -8.47
N LEU A 18 1.64 4.64 -8.58
CA LEU A 18 1.94 5.28 -9.86
C LEU A 18 3.25 4.76 -10.48
N LEU A 19 4.26 4.49 -9.67
CA LEU A 19 5.51 3.89 -10.14
C LEU A 19 5.30 2.46 -10.65
N ALA A 20 4.46 1.68 -9.98
CA ALA A 20 4.08 0.33 -10.40
C ALA A 20 3.34 0.35 -11.76
N ASP A 21 2.41 1.28 -11.94
CA ASP A 21 1.71 1.49 -13.22
C ASP A 21 2.68 1.84 -14.38
N MET A 22 3.80 2.48 -14.07
CA MET A 22 4.87 2.78 -15.02
C MET A 22 5.88 1.62 -15.22
N GLY A 23 5.61 0.44 -14.66
CA GLY A 23 6.41 -0.77 -14.84
C GLY A 23 7.48 -1.02 -13.77
N ALA A 24 7.42 -0.33 -12.63
CA ALA A 24 8.24 -0.68 -11.48
C ALA A 24 7.71 -1.94 -10.78
N GLU A 25 8.63 -2.77 -10.28
CA GLU A 25 8.29 -3.84 -9.36
C GLU A 25 8.29 -3.27 -7.93
N VAL A 26 7.12 -3.19 -7.31
CA VAL A 26 6.96 -2.61 -5.97
C VAL A 26 6.71 -3.71 -4.95
N ILE A 27 7.58 -3.80 -3.95
CA ILE A 27 7.42 -4.72 -2.82
C ILE A 27 7.02 -3.89 -1.60
N LYS A 28 5.78 -4.08 -1.14
CA LYS A 28 5.28 -3.44 0.09
C LYS A 28 5.76 -4.23 1.30
N LEU A 29 6.52 -3.58 2.17
CA LEU A 29 6.93 -4.13 3.46
C LEU A 29 6.00 -3.60 4.55
N GLU A 30 5.30 -4.52 5.20
CA GLU A 30 4.35 -4.19 6.24
C GLU A 30 4.74 -4.79 7.60
N GLU A 31 4.17 -4.23 8.66
CA GLU A 31 4.36 -4.78 10.01
C GLU A 31 3.69 -6.17 10.11
N PRO A 32 4.38 -7.21 10.60
CA PRO A 32 3.90 -8.59 10.51
C PRO A 32 2.53 -8.88 11.16
N THR A 33 2.17 -8.13 12.21
CA THR A 33 0.96 -8.42 13.00
C THR A 33 -0.25 -7.66 12.46
N ARG A 34 -0.10 -6.37 12.16
CA ARG A 34 -1.21 -5.47 11.84
C ARG A 34 -1.21 -5.01 10.38
N GLY A 35 -0.11 -5.12 9.67
CA GLY A 35 0.02 -4.59 8.31
C GLY A 35 0.03 -3.06 8.26
N ASP A 36 -0.19 -2.48 7.07
CA ASP A 36 -0.50 -1.06 6.93
C ASP A 36 -1.86 -0.73 7.58
N TYR A 37 -1.94 0.39 8.28
CA TYR A 37 -3.17 0.87 8.90
C TYR A 37 -4.27 1.14 7.87
N ALA A 38 -3.89 1.49 6.64
CA ALA A 38 -4.82 1.67 5.53
C ALA A 38 -5.75 0.47 5.31
N ARG A 39 -5.31 -0.76 5.63
CA ARG A 39 -6.11 -2.00 5.53
C ARG A 39 -7.34 -1.99 6.43
N TRP A 40 -7.35 -1.16 7.47
CA TRP A 40 -8.38 -1.12 8.51
C TRP A 40 -9.08 0.24 8.59
N LEU A 41 -8.85 1.13 7.62
CA LEU A 41 -9.51 2.42 7.55
C LEU A 41 -10.76 2.33 6.67
N PRO A 42 -11.85 3.03 7.02
CA PRO A 42 -13.01 3.14 6.14
C PRO A 42 -12.69 4.00 4.89
N PRO A 43 -13.47 3.87 3.80
CA PRO A 43 -14.60 2.96 3.62
C PRO A 43 -14.19 1.50 3.35
N PHE A 44 -15.09 0.56 3.59
CA PHE A 44 -14.85 -0.88 3.35
C PHE A 44 -15.72 -1.39 2.20
N ILE A 45 -15.15 -2.27 1.37
CA ILE A 45 -15.86 -3.11 0.40
C ILE A 45 -15.69 -4.56 0.86
N GLY A 46 -16.74 -5.13 1.45
CA GLY A 46 -16.64 -6.41 2.16
C GLY A 46 -15.69 -6.31 3.35
N ASP A 47 -14.74 -7.25 3.45
CA ASP A 47 -13.74 -7.28 4.53
C ASP A 47 -12.47 -6.47 4.19
N THR A 48 -12.45 -5.78 3.05
CA THR A 48 -11.27 -5.04 2.56
C THR A 48 -11.50 -3.54 2.60
N SER A 49 -10.51 -2.79 3.09
CA SER A 49 -10.50 -1.33 2.97
C SER A 49 -10.43 -0.90 1.50
N ALA A 50 -11.18 0.14 1.14
CA ALA A 50 -11.23 0.71 -0.20
C ALA A 50 -10.41 2.01 -0.33
N GLN A 51 -9.37 2.15 0.50
CA GLN A 51 -8.36 3.20 0.37
C GLN A 51 -7.32 2.90 -0.72
#